data_AF-A0A957MCF4-F1
#
_entry.id   AF-A0A957MCF4-F1
#
_cell.length_a   1.000
_cell.length_b   1.000
_cell.length_c   1.000
_cell.angle_alpha   90.00
_cell.angle_beta   90.00
_cell.angle_gamma   90.00
#
_symmetry.space_group_name_H-M   'P 1'
#
loop_
_entity.id
_entity.type
_entity.pdbx_description
1 polymer ?
#
loop_
_entity_poly.entity_id
_entity_poly.type
_entity_poly.pdbx_seq_one_letter_code
_entity_poly.pdbx_strand_id
1 'polypeptide(L)'
;MKTTIELPDDLFRQAKAKAAMEGVRLRDLVERGIRLALAEQAAEAAGHRTEFPLIRSQGTTPLEASTVAVVLAEMDDAEMLHVASSVRR
;
A
#
# COMPACT_ATOMS: atom_id res chain seq x y z
N MET A 1 10.69 19.17 26.26
CA MET A 1 11.06 20.59 26.00
C MET A 1 9.78 21.42 25.93
N LYS A 2 9.79 22.69 26.35
CA LYS A 2 8.68 23.62 26.09
C LYS A 2 9.06 24.47 24.89
N THR A 3 8.24 24.42 23.86
CA THR A 3 8.48 25.09 22.58
C THR A 3 7.23 25.86 22.18
N THR A 4 7.42 27.01 21.54
CA THR A 4 6.33 27.78 20.93
C THR A 4 6.35 27.49 19.43
N ILE A 5 5.19 27.14 18.88
CA ILE A 5 5.01 26.87 17.45
C ILE A 5 3.88 27.73 16.91
N GLU A 6 4.03 28.22 15.69
CA GLU A 6 2.96 28.93 14.99
C GLU A 6 2.05 27.90 14.31
N LEU A 7 0.75 28.00 14.55
CA LEU A 7 -0.28 27.10 14.01
C LEU A 7 -1.36 27.96 13.38
N PRO A 8 -1.84 27.62 12.16
CA PRO A 8 -3.02 28.26 11.60
C PRO A 8 -4.21 28.17 12.56
N ASP A 9 -4.97 29.25 12.71
CA ASP A 9 -6.08 29.35 13.66
C ASP A 9 -7.10 28.23 13.48
N ASP A 10 -7.43 27.89 12.23
CA ASP A 10 -8.39 26.83 11.90
C ASP A 10 -7.87 25.46 12.35
N LEU A 11 -6.58 25.19 12.16
CA LEU A 11 -5.95 23.95 12.60
C LEU A 11 -5.93 23.86 14.13
N PHE A 12 -5.62 24.96 14.81
CA PHE A 12 -5.66 25.01 16.26
C PHE A 12 -7.07 24.75 16.81
N ARG A 13 -8.10 25.36 16.21
CA ARG A 13 -9.51 25.14 16.58
C ARG A 13 -9.90 23.67 16.43
N GLN A 14 -9.58 23.05 15.29
CA GLN A 14 -9.87 21.65 15.04
C GLN A 14 -9.14 20.72 16.02
N ALA A 15 -7.83 20.95 16.24
CA ALA A 15 -7.04 20.15 17.17
C ALA A 15 -7.57 20.26 18.61
N LYS A 16 -7.96 21.46 19.05
CA LYS A 16 -8.54 21.70 20.38
C LYS A 16 -9.89 21.01 20.55
N ALA A 17 -10.76 21.08 19.54
CA ALA A 17 -12.04 20.37 19.56
C ALA A 17 -11.83 18.86 19.65
N LYS A 18 -10.93 18.29 18.83
CA LYS A 18 -10.58 16.87 18.86
C LYS A 18 -10.05 16.43 20.23
N ALA A 19 -9.12 17.19 20.81
CA ALA A 19 -8.59 16.88 22.14
C ALA A 19 -9.67 16.88 23.22
N ALA A 20 -10.60 17.85 23.17
CA ALA A 20 -11.73 17.92 24.08
C ALA A 20 -12.69 16.73 23.93
N MET A 21 -13.00 16.34 22.69
CA MET A 21 -13.86 15.19 22.40
C MET A 21 -13.24 13.86 22.88
N GLU A 22 -11.92 13.72 22.75
CA GLU A 22 -11.18 12.53 23.21
C GLU A 22 -10.89 12.56 24.72
N GLY A 23 -11.20 13.64 25.43
CA GLY A 23 -10.91 13.78 26.87
C GLY A 23 -9.42 13.86 27.20
N VAL A 24 -8.59 14.30 26.25
CA VAL A 24 -7.12 14.39 26.39
C VAL A 24 -6.65 15.84 26.35
N ARG A 25 -5.42 16.11 26.80
CA ARG A 25 -4.83 17.45 26.70
C ARG A 25 -4.38 17.68 25.25
N LEU A 26 -4.48 18.94 24.80
CA LEU A 26 -3.99 19.32 23.47
C LEU A 26 -2.51 18.97 23.26
N ARG A 27 -1.69 19.11 24.31
CA ARG A 27 -0.26 18.72 24.27
C ARG A 27 -0.08 17.25 23.92
N ASP A 28 -0.91 16.38 24.49
CA ASP A 28 -0.80 14.93 24.29
C ASP A 28 -1.26 14.53 22.89
N LEU A 29 -2.26 15.24 22.34
CA LEU A 29 -2.65 15.11 20.93
C LEU A 29 -1.52 15.53 19.99
N VAL A 30 -0.88 16.68 20.25
CA VAL A 30 0.25 17.18 19.46
C VAL A 30 1.46 16.24 19.54
N GLU A 31 1.78 15.72 20.72
CA GLU A 31 2.87 14.75 20.90
C GLU A 31 2.63 13.48 20.08
N ARG A 32 1.41 12.92 20.13
CA ARG A 32 1.03 11.76 19.31
C ARG A 32 1.19 12.04 17.82
N GLY A 33 0.72 13.20 17.36
CA GLY A 33 0.85 13.62 15.96
C GLY A 33 2.31 13.71 15.50
N ILE A 34 3.19 14.33 16.31
CA ILE A 34 4.62 14.42 16.02
C ILE A 34 5.25 13.03 15.93
N ARG A 35 4.92 12.13 16.86
CA ARG A 35 5.45 10.76 16.85
C ARG A 35 5.04 9.99 15.59
N LEU A 36 3.78 10.14 15.17
CA LEU A 36 3.28 9.52 13.95
C LEU A 36 4.01 10.04 12.71
N ALA A 37 4.18 11.37 12.59
CA ALA A 37 4.90 11.97 11.46
C ALA A 37 6.36 11.49 11.36
N LEU A 38 7.05 11.34 12.50
CA LEU A 38 8.41 10.80 12.54
C LEU A 38 8.46 9.30 12.19
N ALA A 39 7.44 8.53 12.58
CA ALA A 39 7.36 7.11 12.26
C ALA A 39 7.02 6.87 10.78
N GLU A 40 6.15 7.69 10.19
CA GLU A 40 5.79 7.65 8.77
C GLU A 40 7.01 7.91 7.89
N GLN A 41 7.81 8.94 8.20
CA GLN A 41 9.07 9.22 7.49
C GLN A 41 10.05 8.03 7.56
N ALA A 42 10.14 7.36 8.70
CA ALA A 42 10.97 6.16 8.82
C ALA A 42 10.44 4.99 7.99
N ALA A 43 9.11 4.84 7.90
CA ALA A 43 8.46 3.80 7.10
C ALA A 43 8.55 4.07 5.59
N GLU A 44 8.44 5.32 5.14
CA GLU A 44 8.64 5.70 3.74
C GLU A 44 10.09 5.49 3.30
N ALA A 45 11.06 5.81 4.17
CA ALA A 45 12.47 5.53 3.92
C ALA A 45 12.77 4.02 3.88
N ALA A 46 12.08 3.24 4.71
CA ALA A 46 12.12 1.78 4.70
C ALA A 46 11.10 1.22 3.70
N GLY A 47 11.40 1.37 2.39
CA GLY A 47 10.54 0.90 1.30
C GLY A 47 9.83 -0.42 1.64
N HIS A 48 8.50 -0.42 1.53
CA HIS A 48 7.68 -1.52 2.02
C HIS A 48 7.98 -2.78 1.21
N ARG A 49 8.69 -3.71 1.83
CA ARG A 49 8.95 -5.02 1.25
C ARG A 49 7.64 -5.80 1.30
N THR A 50 6.85 -5.72 0.24
CA THR A 50 5.66 -6.54 0.07
C THR A 50 6.09 -7.97 -0.19
N GLU A 51 5.55 -8.90 0.61
CA GLU A 51 5.59 -10.30 0.25
C GLU A 51 4.50 -10.54 -0.78
N PHE A 52 4.89 -10.67 -2.04
CA PHE A 52 3.97 -11.15 -3.07
C PHE A 52 3.45 -12.52 -2.63
N PRO A 53 2.13 -12.75 -2.67
CA PRO A 53 1.59 -14.06 -2.33
C PRO A 53 2.19 -15.10 -3.28
N LEU A 54 2.94 -16.05 -2.72
CA LEU A 54 3.48 -17.18 -3.46
C LEU A 54 2.34 -18.15 -3.74
N ILE A 55 1.73 -18.02 -4.92
CA ILE A 55 0.76 -18.99 -5.42
C ILE A 55 1.54 -20.24 -5.84
N ARG A 56 1.49 -21.29 -5.02
CA ARG A 56 2.09 -22.58 -5.35
C ARG A 56 1.26 -23.26 -6.44
N SER A 57 1.89 -23.69 -7.52
CA SER A 57 1.22 -24.52 -8.53
C SER A 57 0.77 -25.85 -7.90
N GLN A 58 -0.42 -26.32 -8.25
CA GLN A 58 -0.93 -27.63 -7.82
C GLN A 58 -0.39 -28.80 -8.66
N GLY A 59 0.67 -28.57 -9.44
CA GLY A 59 1.28 -29.57 -10.33
C GLY A 59 2.80 -29.49 -10.30
N THR A 60 3.44 -30.65 -10.36
CA THR A 60 4.89 -30.83 -10.29
C THR A 60 5.58 -30.62 -11.64
N THR A 61 4.84 -30.53 -12.74
CA THR A 61 5.40 -30.33 -14.07
C THR A 61 5.71 -28.85 -14.29
N PRO A 62 6.98 -28.48 -14.48
CA PRO A 62 7.35 -27.16 -14.96
C PRO A 62 6.62 -26.90 -16.29
N LEU A 63 6.15 -25.67 -16.48
CA LEU A 63 5.62 -25.24 -17.76
C LEU A 63 6.81 -25.03 -18.70
N GLU A 64 7.09 -26.02 -19.53
CA GLU A 64 8.12 -25.94 -20.56
C GLU A 64 7.62 -25.12 -21.77
N ALA A 65 8.54 -24.44 -22.45
CA ALA A 65 8.20 -23.61 -23.61
C ALA A 65 7.50 -24.41 -24.73
N SER A 66 7.84 -25.69 -24.87
CA SER A 66 7.19 -26.61 -25.82
C SER A 66 5.73 -26.87 -25.47
N THR A 67 5.40 -27.02 -24.19
CA THR A 67 4.02 -27.21 -23.72
C THR A 67 3.17 -25.99 -24.03
N VAL A 68 3.74 -24.78 -23.83
CA VAL A 68 3.07 -23.52 -24.17
C VAL A 68 2.82 -23.44 -25.68
N ALA A 69 3.79 -23.81 -26.51
CA ALA A 69 3.67 -23.79 -27.96
C ALA A 69 2.59 -24.74 -28.50
N VAL A 70 2.45 -25.94 -27.89
CA VAL A 70 1.40 -26.89 -28.26
C VAL A 70 0.02 -26.32 -27.95
N VAL A 71 -0.17 -25.79 -26.73
CA VAL A 71 -1.45 -25.18 -26.35
C VAL A 71 -1.79 -24.01 -27.27
N LEU A 72 -0.84 -23.10 -27.53
CA LEU A 72 -1.06 -21.97 -28.43
C LEU A 72 -1.41 -22.38 -29.87
N ALA A 73 -0.91 -23.54 -30.34
CA ALA A 73 -1.20 -24.05 -31.67
C ALA A 73 -2.59 -24.73 -31.78
N GLU A 74 -3.13 -25.20 -30.65
CA GLU A 74 -4.44 -25.85 -30.56
C GLU A 74 -5.59 -24.89 -30.22
N MET A 75 -5.27 -23.65 -29.83
CA MET A 75 -6.26 -22.63 -29.47
C MET A 75 -7.07 -22.16 -30.67
N ASP A 76 -8.35 -21.90 -30.41
CA ASP A 76 -9.23 -21.29 -31.42
C ASP A 76 -9.01 -19.76 -31.53
N ASP A 77 -9.56 -19.16 -32.59
CA ASP A 77 -9.41 -17.73 -32.88
C ASP A 77 -9.98 -16.83 -31.75
N ALA A 78 -10.98 -17.30 -31.01
CA ALA A 78 -11.60 -16.55 -29.92
C ALA A 78 -10.75 -16.58 -28.64
N GLU A 79 -10.16 -17.74 -28.33
CA GLU A 79 -9.21 -17.91 -27.23
C GLU A 79 -7.93 -17.12 -27.46
N MET A 80 -7.44 -17.07 -28.71
CA MET A 80 -6.29 -16.27 -29.13
C MET A 80 -6.49 -14.77 -28.87
N LEU A 81 -7.68 -14.23 -29.16
CA LEU A 81 -8.02 -12.83 -28.88
C LEU A 81 -8.01 -12.50 -27.39
N HIS A 82 -8.45 -13.44 -26.54
CA HIS A 82 -8.47 -13.25 -25.10
C HIS A 82 -7.06 -13.15 -24.52
N VAL A 83 -6.13 -14.01 -24.93
CA VAL A 83 -4.73 -13.96 -24.49
C VAL A 83 -4.04 -12.67 -24.94
N ALA A 84 -4.24 -12.26 -26.20
CA ALA A 84 -3.66 -11.02 -26.73
C ALA A 84 -4.10 -9.77 -25.94
N SER A 85 -5.29 -9.78 -25.35
CA SER A 85 -5.80 -8.69 -24.50
C SER A 85 -5.20 -8.66 -23.09
N SER A 86 -4.75 -9.80 -22.57
CA SER A 86 -4.22 -9.96 -21.20
C SER A 86 -2.75 -9.52 -21.07
N VAL A 87 -1.97 -9.58 -22.16
CA VAL A 87 -0.53 -9.28 -22.16
C VAL A 87 -0.22 -7.77 -22.17
N ARG A 88 -1.23 -6.90 -22.32
CA ARG A 88 -1.05 -5.45 -22.18
C ARG A 88 -1.39 -4.98 -20.77
N ARG A 89 -0.42 -4.99 -19.85
CA ARG A 89 -0.38 -4.05 -18.74
C ARG A 89 1.03 -3.78 -18.27
#